data_AF-A0A929KSJ3-F1
#
_entry.id   AF-A0A929KSJ3-F1
#
_cell.length_a   1.000
_cell.length_b   1.000
_cell.length_c   1.000
_cell.angle_alpha   90.00
_cell.angle_beta   90.00
_cell.angle_gamma   90.00
#
_symmetry.space_group_name_H-M   'P 1'
#
loop_
_entity.id
_entity.type
_entity.pdbx_description
1 polymer ?
#
loop_
_entity_poly.entity_id
_entity_poly.type
_entity_poly.pdbx_seq_one_letter_code
_entity_poly.pdbx_strand_id
1 'polypeptide(L)'
;MPLPLKPLSLKFRSEVGQAKNIFDREVLNAKSFERDLLIEACFLKCVIIWEEFIENYTLTCLCEGEIRPGVVIKPKRGHPISVSLLDAFKSLKSSRPDWSTHYYDWLKPSSLEEKILTRFDSRSRLQSIYLDTIKHDRMITVRNAIAHSSRKTIKLLETLYINLNGALPYSATGVRPADFLIDLDAHGKSYFHVLLDFYLYLEMKLMR
;
A
#
# COMPACT_ATOMS: atom_id res chain seq x y z
N MET A 1 18.36 -3.06 22.09
CA MET A 1 17.04 -3.47 22.59
C MET A 1 16.10 -3.45 21.41
N PRO A 2 15.38 -4.53 21.12
CA PRO A 2 14.48 -4.60 19.97
C PRO A 2 13.43 -3.49 19.99
N LEU A 3 13.09 -2.98 18.81
CA LEU A 3 12.09 -1.92 18.65
C LEU A 3 10.68 -2.53 18.44
N PRO A 4 9.65 -2.09 19.17
CA PRO A 4 8.34 -2.71 19.10
C PRO A 4 7.61 -2.38 17.80
N LEU A 5 7.11 -3.40 17.10
CA LEU A 5 6.33 -3.27 15.85
C LEU A 5 4.82 -3.07 16.12
N LYS A 6 4.34 -3.48 17.30
CA LYS A 6 2.91 -3.41 17.67
C LYS A 6 2.33 -1.97 17.60
N PRO A 7 3.01 -0.91 18.05
CA PRO A 7 2.49 0.46 17.90
C PRO A 7 2.27 0.88 16.45
N LEU A 8 3.15 0.46 15.52
CA LEU A 8 3.00 0.74 14.09
C LEU A 8 1.74 0.09 13.51
N SER A 9 1.50 -1.18 13.86
CA SER A 9 0.30 -1.94 13.48
C SER A 9 -0.98 -1.28 14.00
N LEU A 10 -0.99 -0.84 15.27
CA LEU A 10 -2.14 -0.17 15.87
C LEU A 10 -2.44 1.18 15.20
N LYS A 11 -1.40 1.98 14.93
CA LYS A 11 -1.53 3.25 14.20
C LYS A 11 -2.10 3.01 12.80
N PHE A 12 -1.52 2.08 12.05
CA PHE A 12 -1.97 1.71 10.70
C PHE A 12 -3.45 1.33 10.69
N ARG A 13 -3.88 0.43 11.57
CA ARG A 13 -5.29 -0.03 11.65
C ARG A 13 -6.25 1.10 12.01
N SER A 14 -5.84 1.99 12.93
CA SER A 14 -6.64 3.14 13.32
C SER A 14 -6.85 4.11 12.15
N GLU A 15 -5.78 4.47 11.44
CA GLU A 15 -5.84 5.42 10.33
C GLU A 15 -6.60 4.84 9.12
N VAL A 16 -6.39 3.55 8.83
CA VAL A 16 -7.18 2.82 7.82
C VAL A 16 -8.66 2.81 8.19
N GLY A 17 -9.00 2.53 9.45
CA GLY A 17 -10.38 2.53 9.92
C GLY A 17 -11.06 3.88 9.75
N GLN A 18 -10.34 4.98 10.01
CA GLN A 18 -10.85 6.34 9.79
C GLN A 18 -11.13 6.62 8.31
N ALA A 19 -10.19 6.29 7.41
CA ALA A 19 -10.38 6.47 5.97
C ALA A 19 -11.54 5.61 5.43
N LYS A 20 -11.67 4.37 5.91
CA LYS A 20 -12.79 3.48 5.57
C LYS A 20 -14.13 4.08 6.00
N ASN A 21 -14.23 4.61 7.23
CA ASN A 21 -15.47 5.19 7.73
C ASN A 21 -15.91 6.41 6.91
N ILE A 22 -14.95 7.23 6.44
CA ILE A 22 -15.27 8.35 5.55
C ILE A 22 -15.78 7.82 4.21
N PHE A 23 -15.07 6.87 3.59
CA PHE A 23 -15.51 6.26 2.34
C PHE A 23 -16.93 5.69 2.44
N ASP A 24 -17.21 4.88 3.48
CA ASP A 24 -18.52 4.25 3.69
C ASP A 24 -19.66 5.28 3.79
N ARG A 25 -19.39 6.42 4.41
CA ARG A 25 -20.35 7.53 4.51
C ARG A 25 -20.57 8.19 3.14
N GLU A 26 -19.49 8.48 2.41
CA GLU A 26 -19.57 9.21 1.14
C GLU A 26 -20.23 8.42 0.02
N VAL A 27 -20.10 7.09 0.02
CA VAL A 27 -20.75 6.22 -0.97
C VAL A 27 -22.28 6.38 -0.95
N LEU A 28 -22.87 6.69 0.21
CA LEU A 28 -24.33 6.84 0.38
C LEU A 28 -24.87 8.18 -0.11
N ASN A 29 -24.03 9.20 -0.24
CA ASN A 29 -24.44 10.54 -0.70
C ASN A 29 -24.79 10.51 -2.18
N ALA A 30 -25.58 11.44 -2.72
CA ALA A 30 -25.82 11.49 -4.18
C ALA A 30 -24.53 11.78 -4.97
N LYS A 31 -24.44 11.33 -6.23
CA LYS A 31 -23.26 11.58 -7.08
C LYS A 31 -23.05 13.09 -7.23
N SER A 32 -21.87 13.56 -6.83
CA SER A 32 -21.43 14.94 -6.94
C SER A 32 -19.91 14.98 -7.11
N PHE A 33 -19.39 16.09 -7.62
CA PHE A 33 -17.94 16.26 -7.74
C PHE A 33 -17.23 16.17 -6.38
N GLU A 34 -17.82 16.76 -5.34
CA GLU A 34 -17.27 16.73 -3.98
C GLU A 34 -17.23 15.32 -3.41
N ARG A 35 -18.30 14.54 -3.59
CA ARG A 35 -18.36 13.14 -3.18
C ARG A 35 -17.28 12.30 -3.87
N ASP A 36 -17.14 12.44 -5.18
CA ASP A 36 -16.12 11.73 -5.95
C ASP A 36 -14.71 12.09 -5.47
N LEU A 37 -14.43 13.38 -5.23
CA LEU A 37 -13.14 13.86 -4.72
C LEU A 37 -12.81 13.29 -3.34
N LEU A 38 -13.78 13.25 -2.43
CA LEU A 38 -13.59 12.69 -1.09
C LEU A 38 -13.30 11.18 -1.14
N ILE A 39 -13.97 10.44 -2.03
CA ILE A 39 -13.74 9.01 -2.24
C ILE A 39 -12.33 8.75 -2.75
N GLU A 40 -11.89 9.51 -3.76
CA GLU A 40 -10.54 9.42 -4.32
C GLU A 40 -9.48 9.80 -3.27
N ALA A 41 -9.74 10.84 -2.47
CA ALA A 41 -8.86 11.24 -1.37
C ALA A 41 -8.76 10.17 -0.29
N CYS A 42 -9.85 9.48 0.06
CA CYS A 42 -9.81 8.34 0.99
C CYS A 42 -8.93 7.21 0.48
N PHE A 43 -9.02 6.89 -0.82
CA PHE A 43 -8.17 5.88 -1.42
C PHE A 43 -6.70 6.27 -1.38
N LEU A 44 -6.35 7.50 -1.81
CA LEU A 44 -4.97 7.99 -1.73
C LEU A 44 -4.46 8.01 -0.28
N LYS A 45 -5.30 8.37 0.68
CA LYS A 45 -4.95 8.33 2.10
C LYS A 45 -4.60 6.91 2.55
N CYS A 46 -5.39 5.89 2.17
CA CYS A 46 -5.08 4.49 2.45
C CYS A 46 -3.75 4.03 1.84
N VAL A 47 -3.44 4.47 0.61
CA VAL A 47 -2.14 4.20 -0.04
C VAL A 47 -1.00 4.80 0.78
N ILE A 48 -1.09 6.08 1.14
CA ILE A 48 -0.06 6.77 1.91
C ILE A 48 0.14 6.10 3.29
N ILE A 49 -0.96 5.73 3.97
CA ILE A 49 -0.91 5.03 5.25
C ILE A 49 -0.17 3.69 5.11
N TRP A 50 -0.40 2.95 4.03
CA TRP A 50 0.33 1.72 3.75
C TRP A 50 1.82 1.97 3.48
N GLU A 51 2.17 2.94 2.64
CA GLU A 51 3.57 3.25 2.32
C GLU A 51 4.34 3.70 3.58
N GLU A 52 3.73 4.52 4.43
CA GLU A 52 4.30 4.92 5.72
C GLU A 52 4.46 3.72 6.65
N PHE A 53 3.46 2.85 6.74
CA PHE A 53 3.52 1.66 7.58
C PHE A 53 4.65 0.73 7.15
N ILE A 54 4.74 0.38 5.87
CA ILE A 54 5.72 -0.59 5.40
C ILE A 54 7.15 -0.05 5.45
N GLU A 55 7.33 1.25 5.22
CA GLU A 55 8.62 1.91 5.39
C GLU A 55 9.07 1.83 6.85
N ASN A 56 8.25 2.30 7.78
CA ASN A 56 8.58 2.27 9.21
C ASN A 56 8.75 0.85 9.74
N TYR A 57 7.91 -0.09 9.28
CA TYR A 57 8.04 -1.51 9.62
C TYR A 57 9.40 -2.06 9.17
N THR A 58 9.80 -1.78 7.93
CA THR A 58 11.08 -2.22 7.37
C THR A 58 12.25 -1.60 8.13
N LEU A 59 12.21 -0.29 8.38
CA LEU A 59 13.22 0.43 9.16
C LEU A 59 13.38 -0.16 10.57
N THR A 60 12.26 -0.44 11.23
CA THR A 60 12.23 -1.05 12.55
C THR A 60 12.86 -2.45 12.52
N CYS A 61 12.58 -3.25 11.50
CA CYS A 61 13.18 -4.56 11.31
C CYS A 61 14.70 -4.50 11.04
N LEU A 62 15.22 -3.41 10.45
CA LEU A 62 16.67 -3.21 10.30
C LEU A 62 17.37 -2.91 11.63
N CYS A 63 16.62 -2.47 12.63
CA CYS A 63 17.06 -2.20 14.00
C CYS A 63 16.71 -3.33 15.00
N GLU A 64 16.37 -4.53 14.50
CA GLU A 64 15.75 -5.61 15.30
C GLU A 64 14.32 -5.27 15.75
N GLY A 65 13.34 -5.56 14.89
CA GLY A 65 11.93 -5.31 15.19
C GLY A 65 11.32 -6.45 15.99
N GLU A 66 10.68 -6.15 17.12
CA GLU A 66 9.98 -7.12 17.96
C GLU A 66 8.47 -7.07 17.71
N ILE A 67 7.92 -8.20 17.27
CA ILE A 67 6.47 -8.34 17.03
C ILE A 67 5.75 -8.53 18.38
N ARG A 68 6.29 -9.43 19.18
CA ARG A 68 5.85 -9.82 20.52
C ARG A 68 7.05 -10.33 21.31
N PRO A 69 6.98 -10.42 22.65
CA PRO A 69 8.10 -10.83 23.48
C PRO A 69 8.80 -12.08 22.94
N GLY A 70 10.08 -11.96 22.59
CA GLY A 70 10.92 -13.07 22.10
C GLY A 70 10.78 -13.42 20.62
N VAL A 71 9.95 -12.69 19.85
CA VAL A 71 9.82 -12.87 18.39
C VAL A 71 10.32 -11.62 17.68
N VAL A 72 11.55 -11.72 17.17
CA VAL A 72 12.28 -10.61 16.53
C VAL A 72 12.50 -10.89 15.04
N ILE A 73 12.25 -9.88 14.22
CA ILE A 73 12.68 -9.81 12.83
C ILE A 73 13.94 -8.95 12.76
N LYS A 74 14.98 -9.47 12.11
CA LYS A 74 16.26 -8.78 11.96
C LYS A 74 16.88 -9.06 10.59
N PRO A 75 17.89 -8.27 10.16
CA PRO A 75 18.59 -8.50 8.91
C PRO A 75 19.22 -9.90 8.84
N LYS A 76 19.43 -10.42 7.62
CA LYS A 76 20.10 -11.70 7.40
C LYS A 76 21.57 -11.64 7.83
N ARG A 77 22.15 -12.81 8.14
CA ARG A 77 23.55 -12.92 8.58
C ARG A 77 24.48 -12.23 7.56
N GLY A 78 25.39 -11.40 8.07
CA GLY A 78 26.32 -10.62 7.24
C GLY A 78 25.83 -9.20 6.92
N HIS A 79 24.57 -8.85 7.22
CA HIS A 79 24.10 -7.47 7.17
C HIS A 79 24.15 -6.83 8.56
N PRO A 80 24.75 -5.64 8.70
CA PRO A 80 24.83 -4.96 9.98
C PRO A 80 23.44 -4.52 10.45
N ILE A 81 23.21 -4.68 11.74
CA ILE A 81 22.02 -4.18 12.43
C ILE A 81 22.21 -2.68 12.62
N SER A 82 21.19 -1.91 12.26
CA SER A 82 21.22 -0.45 12.41
C SER A 82 20.97 -0.06 13.86
N VAL A 83 21.81 0.83 14.40
CA VAL A 83 21.73 1.25 15.82
C VAL A 83 20.59 2.25 16.08
N SER A 84 20.07 2.90 15.05
CA SER A 84 18.92 3.82 15.11
C SER A 84 18.07 3.75 13.84
N LEU A 85 16.82 4.21 13.91
CA LEU A 85 15.95 4.33 12.73
C LEU A 85 16.56 5.25 11.65
N LEU A 86 17.29 6.29 12.08
CA LEU A 86 18.00 7.18 11.16
C LEU A 86 19.11 6.45 10.41
N ASP A 87 19.85 5.56 11.08
CA ASP A 87 20.89 4.76 10.45
C ASP A 87 20.29 3.68 9.55
N ALA A 88 19.19 3.07 9.96
CA ALA A 88 18.41 2.17 9.10
C ALA A 88 17.98 2.87 7.82
N PHE A 89 17.47 4.10 7.95
CA PHE A 89 17.07 4.93 6.82
C PHE A 89 18.24 5.28 5.91
N LYS A 90 19.38 5.70 6.48
CA LYS A 90 20.62 5.93 5.72
C LYS A 90 21.10 4.66 5.01
N SER A 91 20.99 3.48 5.63
CA SER A 91 21.40 2.19 5.06
C SER A 91 20.51 1.72 3.90
N LEU A 92 19.22 2.11 3.91
CA LEU A 92 18.34 1.94 2.75
C LEU A 92 18.72 2.90 1.62
N LYS A 93 19.27 4.06 1.96
CA LYS A 93 19.57 5.17 1.05
C LYS A 93 20.94 5.11 0.41
N SER A 94 21.94 4.56 1.07
CA SER A 94 23.32 4.44 0.56
C SER A 94 23.43 3.59 -0.72
N SER A 95 22.36 2.90 -1.12
CA SER A 95 22.23 2.23 -2.42
C SER A 95 21.87 3.15 -3.60
N ARG A 96 21.70 4.48 -3.46
CA ARG A 96 21.41 5.39 -4.61
C ARG A 96 22.09 6.78 -4.54
N PRO A 97 22.50 7.39 -5.68
CA PRO A 97 23.28 8.64 -5.69
C PRO A 97 22.49 9.95 -5.53
N ASP A 98 21.18 10.00 -5.76
CA ASP A 98 20.43 11.28 -5.79
C ASP A 98 19.13 11.22 -4.99
N TRP A 99 18.98 12.20 -4.11
CA TRP A 99 17.97 12.27 -3.02
C TRP A 99 16.84 13.25 -3.32
N SER A 100 17.08 14.23 -4.20
CA SER A 100 16.15 15.34 -4.45
C SER A 100 14.94 14.92 -5.30
N THR A 101 14.99 13.73 -5.90
CA THR A 101 14.07 13.31 -6.99
C THR A 101 13.44 11.94 -6.79
N HIS A 102 13.79 11.18 -5.75
CA HIS A 102 13.39 9.76 -5.66
C HIS A 102 12.72 9.39 -4.33
N TYR A 103 11.42 9.62 -4.28
CA TYR A 103 10.50 8.89 -3.39
C TYR A 103 10.57 7.38 -3.68
N TYR A 104 10.64 6.56 -2.63
CA TYR A 104 10.54 5.11 -2.79
C TYR A 104 9.09 4.71 -2.95
N ASP A 105 8.72 4.25 -4.15
CA ASP A 105 7.40 3.67 -4.40
C ASP A 105 7.31 2.31 -3.68
N TRP A 106 6.65 2.31 -2.52
CA TRP A 106 6.47 1.12 -1.68
C TRP A 106 5.30 0.25 -2.16
N LEU A 107 4.76 0.52 -3.36
CA LEU A 107 3.80 -0.34 -4.04
C LEU A 107 4.44 -1.20 -5.13
N LYS A 108 5.58 -0.80 -5.69
CA LYS A 108 6.16 -1.48 -6.85
C LYS A 108 6.77 -2.84 -6.46
N PRO A 109 6.21 -3.99 -6.89
CA PRO A 109 6.61 -5.29 -6.38
C PRO A 109 8.07 -5.63 -6.61
N SER A 110 8.61 -5.36 -7.79
CA SER A 110 10.02 -5.63 -8.09
C SER A 110 10.98 -4.81 -7.24
N SER A 111 10.61 -3.57 -6.89
CA SER A 111 11.42 -2.75 -6.00
C SER A 111 11.35 -3.25 -4.56
N LEU A 112 10.17 -3.69 -4.11
CA LEU A 112 10.00 -4.30 -2.79
C LEU A 112 10.81 -5.60 -2.67
N GLU A 113 10.71 -6.47 -3.67
CA GLU A 113 11.42 -7.75 -3.74
C GLU A 113 12.93 -7.57 -3.59
N GLU A 114 13.54 -6.74 -4.44
CA GLU A 114 14.97 -6.45 -4.40
C GLU A 114 15.41 -5.99 -3.00
N LYS A 115 14.68 -5.03 -2.42
CA LYS A 115 15.00 -4.45 -1.11
C LYS A 115 14.92 -5.48 0.02
N ILE A 116 13.86 -6.27 0.03
CA ILE A 116 13.65 -7.28 1.07
C ILE A 116 14.69 -8.39 0.96
N LEU A 117 14.90 -8.96 -0.24
CA LEU A 117 15.87 -10.05 -0.44
C LEU A 117 17.32 -9.60 -0.21
N THR A 118 17.62 -8.32 -0.44
CA THR A 118 18.95 -7.77 -0.15
C THR A 118 19.24 -7.78 1.34
N ARG A 119 18.24 -7.55 2.21
CA ARG A 119 18.48 -7.28 3.65
C ARG A 119 17.96 -8.38 4.59
N PHE A 120 16.99 -9.16 4.16
CA PHE A 120 16.31 -10.16 4.98
C PHE A 120 16.41 -11.56 4.35
N ASP A 121 16.28 -12.57 5.19
CA ASP A 121 16.29 -13.97 4.76
C ASP A 121 15.08 -14.28 3.86
N SER A 122 15.22 -15.23 2.95
CA SER A 122 14.11 -15.63 2.09
C SER A 122 12.97 -16.35 2.81
N ARG A 123 13.14 -16.69 4.09
CA ARG A 123 12.06 -17.20 4.95
C ARG A 123 11.42 -16.10 5.80
N SER A 124 11.87 -14.85 5.64
CA SER A 124 11.32 -13.71 6.37
C SER A 124 9.87 -13.44 5.96
N ARG A 125 9.03 -13.09 6.93
CA ARG A 125 7.63 -12.71 6.70
C ARG A 125 7.49 -11.46 5.81
N LEU A 126 8.54 -10.62 5.79
CA LEU A 126 8.65 -9.48 4.89
C LEU A 126 8.52 -9.85 3.42
N GLN A 127 8.76 -11.12 3.02
CA GLN A 127 8.53 -11.52 1.65
C GLN A 127 7.10 -11.36 1.19
N SER A 128 6.14 -11.56 2.10
CA SER A 128 4.72 -11.55 1.77
C SER A 128 4.24 -10.23 1.15
N ILE A 129 4.98 -9.13 1.37
CA ILE A 129 4.60 -7.79 0.93
C ILE A 129 4.70 -7.60 -0.58
N TYR A 130 5.40 -8.46 -1.32
CA TYR A 130 5.59 -8.30 -2.77
C TYR A 130 5.10 -9.49 -3.59
N LEU A 131 4.57 -10.55 -2.96
CA LEU A 131 4.18 -11.79 -3.65
C LEU A 131 2.95 -11.61 -4.54
N ASP A 132 1.99 -10.78 -4.15
CA ASP A 132 0.76 -10.56 -4.93
C ASP A 132 0.93 -9.36 -5.86
N THR A 133 1.69 -9.57 -6.94
CA THR A 133 2.00 -8.52 -7.92
C THR A 133 0.75 -7.96 -8.58
N ILE A 134 -0.25 -8.82 -8.83
CA ILE A 134 -1.52 -8.43 -9.44
C ILE A 134 -2.23 -7.39 -8.57
N LYS A 135 -2.37 -7.63 -7.27
CA LYS A 135 -3.04 -6.66 -6.38
C LYS A 135 -2.26 -5.35 -6.25
N HIS A 136 -0.94 -5.40 -6.25
CA HIS A 136 -0.11 -4.18 -6.28
C HIS A 136 -0.27 -3.39 -7.57
N ASP A 137 -0.25 -4.04 -8.72
CA ASP A 137 -0.43 -3.38 -10.02
C ASP A 137 -1.81 -2.73 -10.12
N ARG A 138 -2.84 -3.34 -9.53
CA ARG A 138 -4.17 -2.72 -9.38
C ARG A 138 -4.11 -1.45 -8.55
N MET A 139 -3.46 -1.49 -7.38
CA MET A 139 -3.29 -0.32 -6.52
C MET A 139 -2.56 0.82 -7.23
N ILE A 140 -1.45 0.50 -7.91
CA ILE A 140 -0.66 1.46 -8.67
C ILE A 140 -1.49 2.07 -9.79
N THR A 141 -2.27 1.26 -10.51
CA THR A 141 -3.13 1.73 -11.61
C THR A 141 -4.15 2.75 -11.12
N VAL A 142 -4.86 2.44 -10.02
CA VAL A 142 -5.87 3.34 -9.43
C VAL A 142 -5.22 4.60 -8.86
N ARG A 143 -4.13 4.46 -8.08
CA ARG A 143 -3.37 5.59 -7.52
C ARG A 143 -2.94 6.56 -8.63
N ASN A 144 -2.34 6.03 -9.69
CA ASN A 144 -1.83 6.84 -10.79
C ASN A 144 -2.96 7.47 -11.63
N ALA A 145 -4.11 6.78 -11.76
CA ALA A 145 -5.29 7.34 -12.40
C ALA A 145 -5.79 8.58 -11.65
N ILE A 146 -5.91 8.50 -10.32
CA ILE A 146 -6.31 9.63 -9.46
C ILE A 146 -5.25 10.74 -9.51
N ALA A 147 -3.98 10.41 -9.22
CA ALA A 147 -2.93 11.40 -9.02
C ALA A 147 -2.54 12.16 -10.29
N HIS A 148 -2.54 11.50 -11.45
CA HIS A 148 -2.11 12.13 -12.70
C HIS A 148 -3.25 12.54 -13.61
N SER A 149 -4.41 11.87 -13.52
CA SER A 149 -5.59 12.15 -14.37
C SER A 149 -5.27 12.27 -15.87
N SER A 150 -4.19 11.62 -16.33
CA SER A 150 -3.73 11.69 -17.72
C SER A 150 -4.51 10.70 -18.59
N ARG A 151 -4.64 10.98 -19.89
CA ARG A 151 -5.27 10.05 -20.84
C ARG A 151 -4.69 8.64 -20.77
N LYS A 152 -3.37 8.53 -20.55
CA LYS A 152 -2.68 7.24 -20.41
C LYS A 152 -3.10 6.49 -19.14
N THR A 153 -3.12 7.16 -17.99
CA THR A 153 -3.46 6.51 -16.70
C THR A 153 -4.94 6.16 -16.61
N ILE A 154 -5.83 6.98 -17.17
CA ILE A 154 -7.25 6.66 -17.29
C ILE A 154 -7.48 5.45 -18.19
N LYS A 155 -6.81 5.37 -19.35
CA LYS A 155 -6.92 4.19 -20.24
C LYS A 155 -6.46 2.88 -19.56
N LEU A 156 -5.44 2.95 -18.70
CA LEU A 156 -5.00 1.80 -17.92
C LEU A 156 -6.06 1.40 -16.87
N LEU A 157 -6.70 2.37 -16.22
CA LEU A 157 -7.82 2.12 -15.31
C LEU A 157 -9.01 1.49 -16.05
N GLU A 158 -9.36 1.99 -17.24
CA GLU A 158 -10.42 1.41 -18.08
C GLU A 158 -10.10 -0.04 -18.48
N THR A 159 -8.85 -0.30 -18.86
CA THR A 159 -8.40 -1.67 -19.18
C THR A 159 -8.53 -2.58 -17.96
N LEU A 160 -8.11 -2.10 -16.79
CA LEU A 160 -8.28 -2.82 -15.54
C LEU A 160 -9.77 -3.09 -15.25
N TYR A 161 -10.63 -2.08 -15.41
CA TYR A 161 -12.07 -2.21 -15.23
C TYR A 161 -12.65 -3.31 -16.12
N ILE A 162 -12.35 -3.28 -17.42
CA ILE A 162 -12.82 -4.29 -18.38
C ILE A 162 -12.33 -5.68 -18.00
N ASN A 163 -11.06 -5.81 -17.59
CA ASN A 163 -10.51 -7.10 -17.18
C ASN A 163 -11.21 -7.70 -15.95
N LEU A 164 -11.79 -6.86 -15.09
CA LEU A 164 -12.47 -7.29 -13.88
C LEU A 164 -13.98 -7.49 -14.08
N ASN A 165 -14.61 -6.63 -14.88
CA ASN A 165 -16.07 -6.56 -15.01
C ASN A 165 -16.60 -6.99 -16.40
N GLY A 166 -15.72 -7.24 -17.37
CA GLY A 166 -16.05 -7.68 -18.73
C GLY A 166 -16.46 -6.57 -19.71
N ALA A 167 -16.87 -5.40 -19.21
CA ALA A 167 -17.23 -4.23 -20.02
C ALA A 167 -16.99 -2.94 -19.25
N LEU A 168 -16.99 -1.79 -19.94
CA LEU A 168 -17.03 -0.48 -19.29
C LEU A 168 -18.44 -0.18 -18.76
N PRO A 169 -18.58 0.64 -17.71
CA PRO A 169 -19.88 1.11 -17.30
C PRO A 169 -20.51 1.92 -18.46
N TYR A 170 -21.84 1.88 -18.58
CA TYR A 170 -22.61 2.70 -19.52
C TYR A 170 -22.49 4.20 -19.11
N SER A 171 -21.33 4.79 -19.39
CA SER A 171 -20.99 6.18 -19.10
C SER A 171 -20.42 6.79 -20.38
N ALA A 172 -21.10 7.81 -20.91
CA ALA A 172 -20.62 8.56 -22.07
C ALA A 172 -19.30 9.32 -21.81
N THR A 173 -18.87 9.42 -20.54
CA THR A 173 -17.72 10.22 -20.10
C THR A 173 -16.50 9.40 -19.69
N GLY A 174 -16.51 8.07 -19.90
CA GLY A 174 -15.43 7.17 -19.47
C GLY A 174 -15.50 6.79 -17.99
N VAL A 175 -14.49 6.07 -17.50
CA VAL A 175 -14.40 5.60 -16.10
C VAL A 175 -13.69 6.64 -15.24
N ARG A 176 -14.40 7.21 -14.26
CA ARG A 176 -13.75 7.98 -13.18
C ARG A 176 -13.21 7.02 -12.13
N PRO A 177 -12.05 7.33 -11.50
CA PRO A 177 -11.54 6.53 -10.39
C PRO A 177 -12.55 6.36 -9.24
N ALA A 178 -13.28 7.41 -8.87
CA ALA A 178 -14.36 7.31 -7.89
C ALA A 178 -15.41 6.26 -8.26
N ASP A 179 -15.88 6.25 -9.51
CA ASP A 179 -16.88 5.28 -9.99
C ASP A 179 -16.33 3.84 -9.87
N PHE A 180 -15.08 3.60 -10.29
CA PHE A 180 -14.43 2.31 -10.11
C PHE A 180 -14.34 1.88 -8.63
N LEU A 181 -13.98 2.81 -7.73
CA LEU A 181 -13.79 2.50 -6.30
C LEU A 181 -15.10 2.13 -5.59
N ILE A 182 -16.23 2.68 -6.06
CA ILE A 182 -17.56 2.42 -5.55
C ILE A 182 -18.13 1.11 -6.10
N ASP A 183 -17.85 0.81 -7.36
CA ASP A 183 -18.38 -0.38 -8.03
C ASP A 183 -18.05 -1.67 -7.28
N LEU A 184 -18.99 -2.60 -7.36
CA LEU A 184 -18.94 -3.87 -6.66
C LEU A 184 -18.30 -4.95 -7.54
N ASP A 185 -17.50 -5.79 -6.91
CA ASP A 185 -17.04 -7.04 -7.52
C ASP A 185 -18.16 -8.08 -7.59
N ALA A 186 -17.86 -9.26 -8.15
CA ALA A 186 -18.79 -10.38 -8.25
C ALA A 186 -19.30 -10.91 -6.89
N HIS A 187 -18.65 -10.53 -5.78
CA HIS A 187 -19.02 -10.90 -4.42
C HIS A 187 -19.80 -9.78 -3.69
N GLY A 188 -20.17 -8.71 -4.39
CA GLY A 188 -20.92 -7.59 -3.82
C GLY A 188 -20.07 -6.65 -2.97
N LYS A 189 -18.75 -6.67 -3.15
CA LYS A 189 -17.81 -5.85 -2.36
C LYS A 189 -17.20 -4.76 -3.22
N SER A 190 -17.16 -3.53 -2.72
CA SER A 190 -16.59 -2.43 -3.51
C SER A 190 -15.09 -2.61 -3.75
N TYR A 191 -14.60 -2.15 -4.90
CA TYR A 191 -13.17 -2.23 -5.23
C TYR A 191 -12.29 -1.51 -4.21
N PHE A 192 -12.75 -0.40 -3.62
CA PHE A 192 -12.06 0.23 -2.48
C PHE A 192 -11.82 -0.77 -1.34
N HIS A 193 -12.85 -1.51 -0.94
CA HIS A 193 -12.75 -2.48 0.16
C HIS A 193 -11.93 -3.72 -0.22
N VAL A 194 -11.98 -4.17 -1.47
CA VAL A 194 -11.14 -5.30 -1.94
C VAL A 194 -9.67 -4.93 -1.82
N LEU A 195 -9.33 -3.72 -2.24
CA LEU A 195 -7.98 -3.17 -2.20
C LEU A 195 -7.52 -2.86 -0.77
N LEU A 196 -8.41 -2.39 0.11
CA LEU A 196 -8.09 -2.14 1.51
C LEU A 196 -7.82 -3.43 2.30
N ASP A 197 -8.65 -4.46 2.09
CA ASP A 197 -8.48 -5.76 2.75
C ASP A 197 -7.15 -6.41 2.39
N PHE A 198 -6.62 -6.13 1.20
CA PHE A 198 -5.28 -6.59 0.82
C PHE A 198 -4.20 -6.04 1.77
N TYR A 199 -4.20 -4.74 2.05
CA TYR A 199 -3.22 -4.15 2.98
C TYR A 199 -3.43 -4.60 4.42
N LEU A 200 -4.68 -4.72 4.88
CA LEU A 200 -4.99 -5.28 6.19
C LEU A 200 -4.51 -6.74 6.32
N TYR A 201 -4.64 -7.52 5.24
CA TYR A 201 -4.15 -8.89 5.19
C TYR A 201 -2.62 -8.97 5.24
N LEU A 202 -1.93 -8.09 4.49
CA LEU A 202 -0.46 -8.03 4.52
C LEU A 202 0.06 -7.63 5.89
N GLU A 203 -0.54 -6.61 6.51
CA GLU A 203 -0.19 -6.21 7.88
C GLU A 203 -0.39 -7.37 8.86
N MET A 204 -1.51 -8.08 8.78
CA MET A 204 -1.75 -9.24 9.63
C MET A 204 -0.68 -10.32 9.43
N LYS A 205 -0.24 -10.58 8.20
CA LYS A 205 0.85 -11.54 7.92
C LYS A 205 2.18 -11.12 8.53
N LEU A 206 2.47 -9.82 8.51
CA LEU A 206 3.68 -9.26 9.11
C LEU A 206 3.67 -9.38 10.64
N MET A 207 2.49 -9.24 11.27
CA MET A 207 2.32 -9.21 12.72
C MET A 207 2.02 -10.57 13.39
N ARG A 208 1.87 -11.66 12.62
CA ARG A 208 1.82 -13.05 13.14
C ARG A 208 3.20 -13.56 13.49
#